data_AF-A0AAV9NRZ8-F1
#
_entry.id   AF-A0AAV9NRZ8-F1
#
_cell.length_a   1.000
_cell.length_b   1.000
_cell.length_c   1.000
_cell.angle_alpha   90.00
_cell.angle_beta   90.00
_cell.angle_gamma   90.00
#
_symmetry.space_group_name_H-M   'P 1'
#
loop_
_entity.id
_entity.type
_entity.pdbx_description
1 polymer ?
#
loop_
_entity_poly.entity_id
_entity_poly.type
_entity_poly.pdbx_seq_one_letter_code
_entity_poly.pdbx_strand_id
1 'polypeptide(L)'
;MPLPPPSREIITPPLRLAQACLGSVYTQKGSEEARNLFHAGASLWAVIVEVDNSEARSLEMLVATIMAQSTLLSCSSATVSFIPKRENVSELKDRSSAPIWCLWLSDLIQSLHTGVAANFSSRELWTKMPSSTHDFHDIYERLVYGARDDELQSILPGGMTTPEDAVLLLMAIISDAIYLRQALGRLVLTKEGRSMSNPFVPLTPDTELERMQMQLSQGLDRWESQFQGVMAADVMAFYHYCRLYISCPDLPALPPLSGYNNPVADIRSRYQSKAGNVFNIADSSIQQAWQVLDYAALRSKTGEKLCAIWLPIVVFHAGLVIWASISLVGGVEGRDKSGSKRSLLAFKVELEGMPWPCCAGMAAVLENLMLSD
;
A
#
# COMPACT_ATOMS: atom_id res chain seq x y z
N MET A 1 -29.40 9.91 -50.99
CA MET A 1 -29.53 8.60 -50.30
C MET A 1 -28.99 8.77 -48.90
N PRO A 2 -29.74 8.41 -47.84
CA PRO A 2 -29.20 8.40 -46.48
C PRO A 2 -28.09 7.34 -46.37
N LEU A 3 -26.98 7.69 -45.74
CA LEU A 3 -25.92 6.75 -45.43
C LEU A 3 -26.47 5.66 -44.49
N PRO A 4 -26.15 4.37 -44.72
CA PRO A 4 -26.54 3.31 -43.80
C PRO A 4 -25.94 3.58 -42.42
N PRO A 5 -26.67 3.28 -41.33
CA PRO A 5 -26.13 3.40 -39.98
C PRO A 5 -24.88 2.52 -39.87
N PRO A 6 -23.84 2.97 -39.15
CA PRO A 6 -22.63 2.18 -38.95
C PRO A 6 -23.02 0.82 -38.38
N SER A 7 -22.63 -0.24 -39.07
CA SER A 7 -22.77 -1.60 -38.57
C SER A 7 -22.03 -1.67 -37.24
N ARG A 8 -22.77 -2.01 -36.17
CA ARG A 8 -22.19 -2.45 -34.90
C ARG A 8 -21.53 -3.82 -35.14
N GLU A 9 -20.46 -3.83 -35.92
CA GLU A 9 -19.53 -4.96 -35.92
C GLU A 9 -19.01 -5.10 -34.49
N ILE A 10 -18.91 -6.35 -34.05
CA ILE A 10 -18.47 -6.73 -32.72
C ILE A 10 -16.99 -6.34 -32.61
N ILE A 11 -16.74 -5.10 -32.21
CA ILE A 11 -15.41 -4.63 -31.83
C ILE A 11 -15.00 -5.50 -30.65
N THR A 12 -13.86 -6.17 -30.80
CA THR A 12 -13.32 -7.06 -29.77
C THR A 12 -13.17 -6.26 -28.48
N PRO A 13 -13.83 -6.66 -27.36
CA PRO A 13 -13.91 -5.81 -26.18
C PRO A 13 -12.51 -5.40 -25.72
N PRO A 14 -12.26 -4.12 -25.41
CA PRO A 14 -10.96 -3.63 -24.93
C PRO A 14 -10.45 -4.39 -23.70
N LEU A 15 -11.37 -4.92 -22.90
CA LEU A 15 -11.11 -5.85 -21.80
C LEU A 15 -10.34 -7.11 -22.24
N ARG A 16 -10.55 -7.64 -23.45
CA ARG A 16 -9.79 -8.79 -23.98
C ARG A 16 -8.35 -8.44 -24.31
N LEU A 17 -8.07 -7.19 -24.74
CA LEU A 17 -6.71 -6.74 -24.96
C LEU A 17 -5.99 -6.56 -23.62
N ALA A 18 -6.63 -5.91 -22.65
CA ALA A 18 -6.10 -5.78 -21.29
C ALA A 18 -5.88 -7.17 -20.62
N GLN A 19 -6.84 -8.08 -20.76
CA GLN A 19 -6.72 -9.47 -20.30
C GLN A 19 -5.66 -10.26 -21.08
N ALA A 20 -5.42 -9.96 -22.36
CA ALA A 20 -4.34 -10.58 -23.14
C ALA A 20 -2.97 -10.03 -22.77
N CYS A 21 -2.85 -8.74 -22.42
CA CYS A 21 -1.63 -8.12 -21.91
C CYS A 21 -1.31 -8.58 -20.48
N LEU A 22 -2.31 -8.68 -19.60
CA LEU A 22 -2.15 -9.30 -18.29
C LEU A 22 -1.86 -10.80 -18.42
N GLY A 23 -2.60 -11.48 -19.30
CA GLY A 23 -2.41 -12.89 -19.62
C GLY A 23 -1.02 -13.20 -20.16
N SER A 24 -0.44 -12.32 -21.00
CA SER A 24 0.92 -12.52 -21.52
C SER A 24 2.00 -12.37 -20.44
N VAL A 25 1.76 -11.52 -19.42
CA VAL A 25 2.60 -11.43 -18.21
C VAL A 25 2.50 -12.69 -17.36
N TYR A 26 1.34 -13.38 -17.36
CA TYR A 26 1.12 -14.63 -16.63
C TYR A 26 1.44 -15.90 -17.42
N THR A 27 1.58 -15.84 -18.74
CA THR A 27 2.05 -17.00 -19.52
C THR A 27 3.53 -17.22 -19.21
N GLN A 28 3.89 -18.43 -18.78
CA GLN A 28 5.25 -18.90 -18.44
C GLN A 28 6.29 -18.80 -19.59
N LYS A 29 6.00 -18.04 -20.65
CA LYS A 29 6.96 -17.71 -21.69
C LYS A 29 8.00 -16.72 -21.16
N GLY A 30 9.19 -16.73 -21.79
CA GLY A 30 10.35 -15.96 -21.33
C GLY A 30 10.01 -14.49 -21.07
N SER A 31 10.55 -13.95 -19.97
CA SER A 31 10.26 -12.60 -19.45
C SER A 31 10.40 -11.48 -20.50
N GLU A 32 11.22 -11.68 -21.54
CA GLU A 32 11.39 -10.72 -22.62
C GLU A 32 10.19 -10.63 -23.58
N GLU A 33 9.51 -11.74 -23.88
CA GLU A 33 8.36 -11.75 -24.80
C GLU A 33 7.15 -11.06 -24.15
N ALA A 34 6.90 -11.36 -22.87
CA ALA A 34 5.88 -10.68 -22.06
C ALA A 34 6.15 -9.17 -21.96
N ARG A 35 7.41 -8.77 -21.70
CA ARG A 35 7.84 -7.38 -21.67
C ARG A 35 7.60 -6.69 -23.02
N ASN A 36 7.97 -7.32 -24.13
CA ASN A 36 7.80 -6.75 -25.46
C ASN A 36 6.32 -6.59 -25.84
N LEU A 37 5.49 -7.58 -25.52
CA LEU A 37 4.04 -7.52 -25.74
C LEU A 37 3.38 -6.44 -24.88
N PHE A 38 3.84 -6.26 -23.66
CA PHE A 38 3.39 -5.20 -22.77
C PHE A 38 3.73 -3.82 -23.34
N HIS A 39 4.99 -3.58 -23.76
CA HIS A 39 5.38 -2.33 -24.39
C HIS A 39 4.61 -2.07 -25.68
N ALA A 40 4.41 -3.08 -26.52
CA ALA A 40 3.61 -2.97 -27.74
C ALA A 40 2.16 -2.58 -27.43
N GLY A 41 1.55 -3.20 -26.40
CA GLY A 41 0.22 -2.83 -25.92
C GLY A 41 0.14 -1.39 -25.40
N ALA A 42 1.13 -0.95 -24.63
CA ALA A 42 1.22 0.42 -24.13
C ALA A 42 1.42 1.46 -25.26
N SER A 43 2.18 1.14 -26.30
CA SER A 43 2.34 1.99 -27.48
C SER A 43 1.08 2.02 -28.35
N LEU A 44 0.40 0.89 -28.52
CA LEU A 44 -0.87 0.79 -29.25
C LEU A 44 -1.97 1.62 -28.56
N TRP A 45 -1.93 1.70 -27.22
CA TRP A 45 -2.88 2.48 -26.45
C TRP A 45 -2.85 3.97 -26.80
N ALA A 46 -1.67 4.58 -26.94
CA ALA A 46 -1.57 5.99 -27.34
C ALA A 46 -2.32 6.26 -28.66
N VAL A 47 -2.25 5.30 -29.59
CA VAL A 47 -2.97 5.34 -30.87
C VAL A 47 -4.47 5.12 -30.68
N ILE A 48 -4.89 4.19 -29.81
CA ILE A 48 -6.31 3.95 -29.49
C ILE A 48 -6.96 5.19 -28.86
N VAL A 49 -6.27 5.88 -27.96
CA VAL A 49 -6.75 7.14 -27.35
C VAL A 49 -6.97 8.24 -28.38
N GLU A 50 -6.06 8.33 -29.36
CA GLU A 50 -6.12 9.34 -30.42
C GLU A 50 -7.22 9.03 -31.45
N VAL A 51 -7.45 7.75 -31.76
CA VAL A 51 -8.38 7.31 -32.80
C VAL A 51 -9.82 7.14 -32.27
N ASP A 52 -10.01 6.60 -31.07
CA ASP A 52 -11.32 6.41 -30.44
C ASP A 52 -11.34 6.91 -28.99
N ASN A 53 -11.55 8.22 -28.87
CA ASN A 53 -11.64 8.93 -27.60
C ASN A 53 -12.84 8.48 -26.74
N SER A 54 -13.83 7.76 -27.31
CA SER A 54 -15.02 7.36 -26.57
C SER A 54 -14.78 6.08 -25.75
N GLU A 55 -14.15 5.06 -26.34
CA GLU A 55 -13.74 3.85 -25.63
C GLU A 55 -12.50 4.08 -24.76
N ALA A 56 -11.61 4.98 -25.17
CA ALA A 56 -10.44 5.33 -24.38
C ALA A 56 -10.78 6.02 -23.04
N ARG A 57 -11.99 6.57 -22.92
CA ARG A 57 -12.53 7.13 -21.67
C ARG A 57 -13.27 6.10 -20.82
N SER A 58 -13.40 4.85 -21.28
CA SER A 58 -13.97 3.80 -20.44
C SER A 58 -13.10 3.62 -19.19
N LEU A 59 -13.76 3.44 -18.04
CA LEU A 59 -13.07 3.27 -16.78
C LEU A 59 -12.17 2.03 -16.82
N GLU A 60 -12.62 0.95 -17.47
CA GLU A 60 -11.82 -0.26 -17.62
C GLU A 60 -10.53 -0.01 -18.40
N MET A 61 -10.57 0.80 -19.47
CA MET A 61 -9.37 1.10 -20.26
C MET A 61 -8.44 2.10 -19.57
N LEU A 62 -8.96 3.06 -18.82
CA LEU A 62 -8.15 3.91 -17.96
C LEU A 62 -7.41 3.07 -16.90
N VAL A 63 -8.09 2.12 -16.29
CA VAL A 63 -7.48 1.22 -15.29
C VAL A 63 -6.43 0.33 -15.91
N ALA A 64 -6.74 -0.32 -17.04
CA ALA A 64 -5.78 -1.13 -17.77
C ALA A 64 -4.53 -0.33 -18.18
N THR A 65 -4.72 0.93 -18.56
CA THR A 65 -3.64 1.84 -18.94
C THR A 65 -2.78 2.23 -17.76
N ILE A 66 -3.38 2.61 -16.63
CA ILE A 66 -2.62 2.98 -15.43
C ILE A 66 -1.81 1.77 -14.94
N MET A 67 -2.41 0.57 -14.95
CA MET A 67 -1.69 -0.67 -14.64
C MET A 67 -0.59 -0.99 -15.66
N ALA A 68 -0.76 -0.60 -16.92
CA ALA A 68 0.24 -0.77 -17.97
C ALA A 68 1.33 0.34 -17.96
N GLN A 69 1.07 1.49 -17.34
CA GLN A 69 1.99 2.63 -17.33
C GLN A 69 2.72 2.80 -16.00
N SER A 70 2.25 2.18 -14.91
CA SER A 70 2.85 2.26 -13.58
C SER A 70 4.31 1.77 -13.52
N THR A 71 4.78 1.04 -14.54
CA THR A 71 6.20 0.66 -14.68
C THR A 71 7.09 1.74 -15.31
N LEU A 72 6.52 2.77 -15.97
CA LEU A 72 7.28 3.74 -16.77
C LEU A 72 7.01 5.21 -16.48
N LEU A 73 5.81 5.58 -16.03
CA LEU A 73 5.47 6.98 -15.80
C LEU A 73 4.53 7.11 -14.59
N SER A 74 4.95 7.97 -13.67
CA SER A 74 4.10 8.58 -12.64
C SER A 74 2.84 9.11 -13.32
N CYS A 75 1.73 8.36 -13.28
CA CYS A 75 0.45 8.84 -13.77
C CYS A 75 0.07 10.08 -12.95
N SER A 76 0.27 11.25 -13.53
CA SER A 76 -0.15 12.51 -12.93
C SER A 76 -1.63 12.43 -12.56
N SER A 77 -1.99 12.80 -11.33
CA SER A 77 -3.35 12.85 -10.76
C SER A 77 -4.37 13.64 -11.60
N ALA A 78 -3.93 14.27 -12.69
CA ALA A 78 -4.74 15.00 -13.66
C ALA A 78 -5.70 14.10 -14.45
N THR A 79 -5.39 12.84 -14.75
CA THR A 79 -6.27 12.04 -15.64
C THR A 79 -7.48 11.45 -14.92
N VAL A 80 -7.38 11.18 -13.60
CA VAL A 80 -8.50 10.65 -12.79
C VAL A 80 -9.39 11.76 -12.23
N SER A 81 -8.86 12.98 -12.07
CA SER A 81 -9.64 14.16 -11.67
C SER A 81 -10.60 14.68 -12.75
N PHE A 82 -10.59 14.09 -13.96
CA PHE A 82 -11.56 14.33 -15.03
C PHE A 82 -12.75 13.35 -15.02
N ILE A 83 -13.16 12.82 -13.86
CA ILE A 83 -14.56 12.41 -13.72
C ILE A 83 -15.37 13.71 -13.66
N PRO A 84 -16.15 14.06 -14.70
CA PRO A 84 -16.86 15.33 -14.73
C PRO A 84 -17.80 15.39 -13.53
N LYS A 85 -17.53 16.36 -12.64
CA LYS A 85 -18.27 16.66 -11.39
C LYS A 85 -19.75 17.03 -11.61
N ARG A 86 -20.32 16.79 -12.79
CA ARG A 86 -21.58 17.40 -13.26
C ARG A 86 -22.47 16.55 -14.18
N GLU A 87 -22.17 15.29 -14.44
CA GLU A 87 -23.19 14.38 -14.98
C GLU A 87 -23.99 13.77 -13.84
N ASN A 88 -25.32 13.72 -14.00
CA ASN A 88 -26.28 13.32 -12.98
C ASN A 88 -25.84 12.08 -12.19
N VAL A 89 -25.42 12.30 -10.94
CA VAL A 89 -24.92 11.28 -9.99
C VAL A 89 -25.93 10.13 -9.78
N SER A 90 -27.21 10.33 -10.13
CA SER A 90 -28.24 9.31 -10.09
C SER A 90 -28.03 8.16 -11.09
N GLU A 91 -27.35 8.36 -12.22
CA GLU A 91 -27.19 7.32 -13.26
C GLU A 91 -25.90 6.49 -13.12
N LEU A 92 -24.95 6.90 -12.26
CA LEU A 92 -23.73 6.13 -11.98
C LEU A 92 -23.88 5.10 -10.84
N LYS A 93 -25.06 5.00 -10.22
CA LYS A 93 -25.28 4.17 -9.00
C LYS A 93 -25.04 2.67 -9.18
N ASP A 94 -25.03 2.15 -10.41
CA ASP A 94 -24.80 0.71 -10.69
C ASP A 94 -23.39 0.40 -11.24
N ARG A 95 -22.50 1.39 -11.33
CA ARG A 95 -21.13 1.12 -11.81
C ARG A 95 -20.29 0.51 -10.69
N SER A 96 -19.67 -0.63 -10.99
CA SER A 96 -18.76 -1.33 -10.08
C SER A 96 -17.65 -0.39 -9.58
N SER A 97 -17.51 -0.25 -8.26
CA SER A 97 -16.44 0.54 -7.61
C SER A 97 -15.08 -0.17 -7.63
N ALA A 98 -15.04 -1.45 -8.01
CA ALA A 98 -13.83 -2.27 -8.04
C ALA A 98 -12.64 -1.65 -8.80
N PRO A 99 -12.81 -1.00 -9.98
CA PRO A 99 -11.67 -0.44 -10.69
C PRO A 99 -11.02 0.73 -9.94
N ILE A 100 -11.81 1.53 -9.21
CA ILE A 100 -11.30 2.62 -8.36
C ILE A 100 -10.44 2.04 -7.23
N TRP A 101 -10.90 0.94 -6.61
CA TRP A 101 -10.17 0.25 -5.56
C TRP A 101 -8.87 -0.38 -6.06
N CYS A 102 -8.87 -0.99 -7.24
CA CYS A 102 -7.66 -1.53 -7.86
C CYS A 102 -6.62 -0.45 -8.17
N LEU A 103 -7.06 0.72 -8.65
CA LEU A 103 -6.19 1.87 -8.89
C LEU A 103 -5.57 2.39 -7.60
N TRP A 104 -6.39 2.54 -6.56
CA TRP A 104 -5.91 2.99 -5.27
C TRP A 104 -4.95 1.99 -4.62
N LEU A 105 -5.23 0.69 -4.73
CA LEU A 105 -4.31 -0.35 -4.27
C LEU A 105 -2.98 -0.26 -5.01
N SER A 106 -2.99 -0.09 -6.33
CA SER A 106 -1.77 0.03 -7.13
C SER A 106 -0.94 1.24 -6.72
N ASP A 107 -1.58 2.40 -6.54
CA ASP A 107 -0.96 3.63 -6.05
C ASP A 107 -0.35 3.43 -4.65
N LEU A 108 -1.09 2.78 -3.76
CA LEU A 108 -0.65 2.48 -2.40
C LEU A 108 0.57 1.54 -2.38
N ILE A 109 0.56 0.48 -3.19
CA ILE A 109 1.68 -0.45 -3.34
C ILE A 109 2.92 0.30 -3.84
N GLN A 110 2.75 1.19 -4.81
CA GLN A 110 3.82 2.04 -5.31
C GLN A 110 4.35 2.99 -4.22
N SER A 111 3.48 3.63 -3.44
CA SER A 111 3.86 4.48 -2.31
C SER A 111 4.64 3.72 -1.24
N LEU A 112 4.19 2.52 -0.88
CA LEU A 112 4.85 1.68 0.11
C LEU A 112 6.23 1.23 -0.39
N HIS A 113 6.34 0.85 -1.67
CA HIS A 113 7.60 0.40 -2.26
C HIS A 113 8.62 1.53 -2.41
N THR A 114 8.17 2.73 -2.78
CA THR A 114 9.05 3.88 -3.12
C THR A 114 9.24 4.89 -1.99
N GLY A 115 8.43 4.83 -0.94
CA GLY A 115 8.38 5.87 0.08
C GLY A 115 7.87 7.22 -0.44
N VAL A 116 7.21 7.24 -1.60
CA VAL A 116 6.54 8.42 -2.14
C VAL A 116 5.12 8.51 -1.56
N ALA A 117 4.55 9.72 -1.48
CA ALA A 117 3.16 9.87 -1.05
C ALA A 117 2.21 9.23 -2.07
N ALA A 118 1.09 8.69 -1.60
CA ALA A 118 0.01 8.25 -2.47
C ALA A 118 -0.56 9.44 -3.25
N ASN A 119 -0.91 9.21 -4.50
CA ASN A 119 -1.59 10.19 -5.34
C ASN A 119 -3.06 10.34 -4.95
N PHE A 120 -3.66 9.28 -4.38
CA PHE A 120 -5.04 9.30 -3.90
C PHE A 120 -5.09 9.31 -2.37
N SER A 121 -5.87 10.23 -1.81
CA SER A 121 -6.22 10.21 -0.39
C SER A 121 -7.50 9.41 -0.14
N SER A 122 -7.58 8.75 1.01
CA SER A 122 -8.83 8.15 1.51
C SER A 122 -10.02 9.14 1.48
N ARG A 123 -9.74 10.44 1.69
CA ARG A 123 -10.74 11.53 1.72
C ARG A 123 -11.25 11.94 0.35
N GLU A 124 -10.58 11.55 -0.72
CA GLU A 124 -10.96 11.87 -2.10
C GLU A 124 -11.85 10.78 -2.71
N LEU A 125 -12.03 9.66 -2.01
CA LEU A 125 -12.77 8.51 -2.50
C LEU A 125 -14.23 8.57 -2.08
N TRP A 126 -15.07 9.03 -3.02
CA TRP A 126 -16.52 9.13 -2.86
C TRP A 126 -17.20 7.95 -3.57
N THR A 127 -17.29 6.82 -2.88
CA THR A 127 -17.81 5.57 -3.46
C THR A 127 -18.43 4.67 -2.38
N LYS A 128 -19.14 3.62 -2.81
CA LYS A 128 -19.75 2.62 -1.93
C LYS A 128 -18.75 1.53 -1.56
N MET A 129 -18.93 0.96 -0.38
CA MET A 129 -18.20 -0.22 0.07
C MET A 129 -18.35 -1.38 -0.94
N PRO A 130 -17.31 -2.22 -1.14
CA PRO A 130 -17.33 -3.32 -2.11
C PRO A 130 -18.51 -4.28 -1.93
N SER A 131 -18.83 -4.64 -0.69
CA SER A 131 -19.84 -5.65 -0.39
C SER A 131 -21.15 -5.09 0.16
N SER A 132 -21.22 -3.79 0.45
CA SER A 132 -22.39 -3.18 1.08
C SER A 132 -22.79 -1.85 0.43
N THR A 133 -24.05 -1.46 0.60
CA THR A 133 -24.58 -0.20 0.05
C THR A 133 -24.16 1.04 0.87
N HIS A 134 -23.33 0.85 1.88
CA HIS A 134 -22.85 1.92 2.75
C HIS A 134 -21.82 2.80 2.04
N ASP A 135 -21.84 4.09 2.34
CA ASP A 135 -20.84 5.03 1.87
C ASP A 135 -19.50 4.75 2.55
N PHE A 136 -18.43 4.58 1.77
CA PHE A 136 -17.10 4.27 2.29
C PHE A 136 -16.63 5.31 3.31
N HIS A 137 -16.87 6.60 3.02
CA HIS A 137 -16.42 7.70 3.88
C HIS A 137 -17.04 7.62 5.28
N ASP A 138 -18.36 7.41 5.36
CA ASP A 138 -19.08 7.30 6.63
C ASP A 138 -18.56 6.13 7.48
N ILE A 139 -18.30 4.99 6.83
CA ILE A 139 -17.77 3.80 7.50
C ILE A 139 -16.35 4.04 8.01
N TYR A 140 -15.49 4.62 7.17
CA TYR A 140 -14.12 4.92 7.54
C TYR A 140 -14.04 5.98 8.65
N GLU A 141 -14.87 7.02 8.59
CA GLU A 141 -14.93 8.06 9.62
C GLU A 141 -15.37 7.48 10.96
N ARG A 142 -16.38 6.60 10.99
CA ARG A 142 -16.79 5.89 12.21
C ARG A 142 -15.69 4.99 12.75
N LEU A 143 -14.97 4.30 11.87
CA LEU A 143 -13.85 3.45 12.26
C LEU A 143 -12.77 4.28 12.99
N VAL A 144 -12.32 5.39 12.41
CA VAL A 144 -11.19 6.18 12.93
C VAL A 144 -11.60 7.15 14.04
N TYR A 145 -12.76 7.80 13.92
CA TYR A 145 -13.18 8.91 14.78
C TYR A 145 -14.39 8.63 15.65
N GLY A 146 -15.05 7.47 15.52
CA GLY A 146 -16.20 7.12 16.37
C GLY A 146 -15.86 7.27 17.86
N ALA A 147 -16.82 7.63 18.71
CA ALA A 147 -16.56 7.73 20.14
C ALA A 147 -16.18 6.36 20.72
N ARG A 148 -15.32 6.35 21.75
CA ARG A 148 -15.01 5.13 22.52
C ARG A 148 -16.13 4.77 23.50
N ASP A 149 -17.07 5.68 23.69
CA ASP A 149 -18.08 5.63 24.75
C ASP A 149 -19.19 4.62 24.41
N ASP A 150 -19.02 3.40 24.90
CA ASP A 150 -19.98 2.53 25.61
C ASP A 150 -21.43 2.34 25.12
N GLU A 151 -21.83 2.79 23.93
CA GLU A 151 -23.04 2.26 23.31
C GLU A 151 -22.70 0.91 22.68
N LEU A 152 -23.19 -0.16 23.32
CA LEU A 152 -23.14 -1.60 23.00
C LEU A 152 -23.49 -2.01 21.54
N GLN A 153 -23.65 -1.07 20.62
CA GLN A 153 -23.89 -1.32 19.22
C GLN A 153 -22.55 -1.43 18.49
N SER A 154 -22.43 -2.45 17.64
CA SER A 154 -21.25 -2.63 16.79
C SER A 154 -20.93 -1.31 16.07
N ILE A 155 -19.70 -0.80 16.27
CA ILE A 155 -19.22 0.48 15.70
C ILE A 155 -19.46 0.53 14.18
N LEU A 156 -19.37 -0.64 13.54
CA LEU A 156 -19.67 -0.84 12.14
C LEU A 156 -21.07 -1.47 11.98
N PRO A 157 -21.83 -1.09 10.94
CA PRO A 157 -23.10 -1.73 10.63
C PRO A 157 -23.00 -3.26 10.58
N GLY A 158 -23.99 -3.93 11.17
CA GLY A 158 -24.08 -5.40 11.12
C GLY A 158 -24.08 -5.89 9.66
N GLY A 159 -23.25 -6.90 9.37
CA GLY A 159 -23.08 -7.45 8.02
C GLY A 159 -21.78 -7.05 7.33
N MET A 160 -21.04 -6.04 7.83
CA MET A 160 -19.69 -5.72 7.35
C MET A 160 -18.66 -6.69 7.93
N THR A 161 -18.57 -7.87 7.33
CA THR A 161 -17.61 -8.92 7.71
C THR A 161 -16.87 -9.49 6.50
N THR A 162 -17.07 -8.90 5.32
CA THR A 162 -16.46 -9.39 4.10
C THR A 162 -14.97 -9.04 4.05
N PRO A 163 -14.12 -9.92 3.51
CA PRO A 163 -12.69 -9.66 3.35
C PRO A 163 -12.39 -8.40 2.54
N GLU A 164 -13.21 -8.10 1.53
CA GLU A 164 -13.03 -6.94 0.66
C GLU A 164 -13.22 -5.63 1.42
N ASP A 165 -14.27 -5.54 2.25
CA ASP A 165 -14.53 -4.38 3.09
C ASP A 165 -13.39 -4.20 4.11
N ALA A 166 -12.91 -5.30 4.70
CA ALA A 166 -11.83 -5.28 5.67
C ALA A 166 -10.50 -4.78 5.07
N VAL A 167 -10.12 -5.31 3.90
CA VAL A 167 -8.91 -4.87 3.17
C VAL A 167 -9.01 -3.41 2.78
N LEU A 168 -10.16 -2.95 2.29
CA LEU A 168 -10.36 -1.57 1.89
C LEU A 168 -10.16 -0.59 3.06
N LEU A 169 -10.65 -0.94 4.25
CA LEU A 169 -10.45 -0.13 5.45
C LEU A 169 -8.98 -0.10 5.89
N LEU A 170 -8.25 -1.22 5.77
CA LEU A 170 -6.79 -1.23 6.02
C LEU A 170 -6.05 -0.34 5.01
N MET A 171 -6.41 -0.41 3.72
CA MET A 171 -5.86 0.46 2.67
C MET A 171 -6.06 1.94 3.01
N ALA A 172 -7.23 2.31 3.53
CA ALA A 172 -7.52 3.67 3.97
C ALA A 172 -6.61 4.12 5.12
N ILE A 173 -6.49 3.29 6.17
CA ILE A 173 -5.65 3.59 7.34
C ILE A 173 -4.19 3.78 6.92
N ILE A 174 -3.64 2.86 6.12
CA ILE A 174 -2.24 2.94 5.72
C ILE A 174 -2.01 4.10 4.74
N SER A 175 -2.96 4.41 3.86
CA SER A 175 -2.90 5.58 2.98
C SER A 175 -2.81 6.88 3.80
N ASP A 176 -3.63 7.01 4.84
CA ASP A 176 -3.59 8.17 5.74
C ASP A 176 -2.30 8.20 6.56
N ALA A 177 -1.80 7.05 7.03
CA ALA A 177 -0.54 6.98 7.74
C ALA A 177 0.64 7.41 6.86
N ILE A 178 0.67 7.02 5.58
CA ILE A 178 1.66 7.48 4.59
C ILE A 178 1.53 8.99 4.39
N TYR A 179 0.32 9.49 4.18
CA TYR A 179 0.06 10.91 3.97
C TYR A 179 0.52 11.77 5.16
N LEU A 180 0.12 11.39 6.38
CA LEU A 180 0.51 12.08 7.62
C LEU A 180 2.02 12.14 7.79
N ARG A 181 2.71 11.02 7.54
CA ARG A 181 4.17 10.97 7.63
C ARG A 181 4.85 11.88 6.61
N GLN A 182 4.34 11.93 5.39
CA GLN A 182 4.92 12.77 4.34
C GLN A 182 4.62 14.26 4.56
N ALA A 183 3.43 14.59 5.03
CA ALA A 183 3.00 15.97 5.26
C ALA A 183 3.60 16.57 6.54
N LEU A 184 3.46 15.87 7.67
CA LEU A 184 3.89 16.36 8.99
C LEU A 184 5.29 15.91 9.36
N GLY A 185 5.67 14.67 9.05
CA GLY A 185 6.99 14.11 9.42
C GLY A 185 8.16 14.91 8.84
N ARG A 186 7.98 15.53 7.66
CA ARG A 186 8.99 16.44 7.10
C ARG A 186 9.17 17.72 7.91
N LEU A 187 8.11 18.23 8.51
CA LEU A 187 8.16 19.43 9.35
C LEU A 187 8.85 19.13 10.68
N VAL A 188 8.60 17.94 11.25
CA VAL A 188 9.24 17.45 12.49
C VAL A 188 10.76 17.41 12.36
N LEU A 189 11.29 16.75 11.32
CA LEU A 189 12.73 16.53 11.13
C LEU A 189 13.54 17.84 10.99
N THR A 190 12.92 18.94 10.55
CA THR A 190 13.61 20.22 10.41
C THR A 190 13.92 20.93 11.75
N LYS A 191 13.34 20.46 12.86
CA LYS A 191 13.45 21.12 14.18
C LYS A 191 14.65 20.67 15.02
N GLU A 192 15.37 19.61 14.66
CA GLU A 192 16.47 19.03 15.45
C GLU A 192 17.64 20.00 15.72
N GLY A 193 17.63 21.20 15.15
CA GLY A 193 18.64 22.21 15.38
C GLY A 193 18.60 22.93 16.74
N ARG A 194 17.45 23.37 17.27
CA ARG A 194 17.46 24.43 18.32
C ARG A 194 16.28 24.57 19.29
N SER A 195 15.24 23.73 19.31
CA SER A 195 14.05 24.07 20.11
C SER A 195 13.85 23.12 21.30
N MET A 196 14.02 23.65 22.52
CA MET A 196 13.40 23.05 23.71
C MET A 196 11.91 22.89 23.40
N SER A 197 11.46 21.64 23.24
CA SER A 197 10.06 21.31 23.01
C SER A 197 9.24 21.94 24.14
N ASN A 198 8.42 22.94 23.80
CA ASN A 198 7.51 23.54 24.75
C ASN A 198 6.22 22.71 24.73
N PRO A 199 5.94 21.90 25.77
CA PRO A 199 4.76 21.03 25.81
C PRO A 199 3.44 21.82 25.90
N PHE A 200 3.51 23.13 26.10
CA PHE A 200 2.35 24.02 26.23
C PHE A 200 2.01 24.76 24.94
N VAL A 201 2.68 24.48 23.81
CA VAL A 201 2.27 25.03 22.51
C VAL A 201 1.29 24.05 21.87
N PRO A 202 -0.04 24.29 21.93
CA PRO A 202 -0.99 23.47 21.20
C PRO A 202 -0.70 23.57 19.70
N LEU A 203 -0.94 22.48 18.96
CA LEU A 203 -0.88 22.40 17.49
C LEU A 203 0.52 22.45 16.86
N THR A 204 1.56 21.92 17.53
CA THR A 204 2.83 21.67 16.84
C THR A 204 2.66 20.51 15.83
N PRO A 205 3.43 20.46 14.74
CA PRO A 205 3.40 19.33 13.81
C PRO A 205 3.62 17.97 14.50
N ASP A 206 4.44 17.96 15.55
CA ASP A 206 4.79 16.77 16.32
C ASP A 206 3.57 16.26 17.11
N THR A 207 2.94 17.14 17.90
CA THR A 207 1.74 16.80 18.69
C THR A 207 0.56 16.43 17.80
N GLU A 208 0.41 17.07 16.64
CA GLU A 208 -0.63 16.74 15.68
C GLU A 208 -0.38 15.38 15.00
N LEU A 209 0.87 15.07 14.66
CA LEU A 209 1.25 13.77 14.11
C LEU A 209 0.97 12.66 15.12
N GLU A 210 1.39 12.83 16.38
CA GLU A 210 1.11 11.87 17.46
C GLU A 210 -0.40 11.68 17.68
N ARG A 211 -1.16 12.78 17.71
CA ARG A 211 -2.62 12.74 17.86
C ARG A 211 -3.29 11.95 16.73
N MET A 212 -2.90 12.21 15.48
CA MET A 212 -3.46 11.51 14.33
C MET A 212 -3.03 10.03 14.27
N GLN A 213 -1.79 9.72 14.62
CA GLN A 213 -1.31 8.33 14.73
C GLN A 213 -2.07 7.55 15.80
N MET A 214 -2.35 8.19 16.94
CA MET A 214 -3.17 7.61 17.99
C MET A 214 -4.59 7.29 17.50
N GLN A 215 -5.21 8.20 16.72
CA GLN A 215 -6.53 7.95 16.12
C GLN A 215 -6.51 6.77 15.14
N LEU A 216 -5.51 6.70 14.26
CA LEU A 216 -5.36 5.56 13.35
C LEU A 216 -5.11 4.24 14.09
N SER A 217 -4.33 4.26 15.18
CA SER A 217 -4.13 3.09 16.04
C SER A 217 -5.44 2.63 16.68
N GLN A 218 -6.26 3.55 17.19
CA GLN A 218 -7.58 3.23 17.73
C GLN A 218 -8.51 2.67 16.65
N GLY A 219 -8.43 3.19 15.43
CA GLY A 219 -9.13 2.64 14.27
C GLY A 219 -8.73 1.20 13.97
N LEU A 220 -7.44 0.87 14.08
CA LEU A 220 -6.95 -0.51 13.95
C LEU A 220 -7.43 -1.42 15.08
N ASP A 221 -7.50 -0.93 16.32
CA ASP A 221 -8.05 -1.73 17.44
C ASP A 221 -9.53 -2.10 17.19
N ARG A 222 -10.31 -1.19 16.60
CA ARG A 222 -11.72 -1.44 16.22
C ARG A 222 -11.85 -2.33 15.00
N TRP A 223 -10.93 -2.18 14.05
CA TRP A 223 -10.87 -3.07 12.91
C TRP A 223 -10.60 -4.50 13.39
N GLU A 224 -9.66 -4.69 14.32
CA GLU A 224 -9.32 -5.99 14.89
C GLU A 224 -10.51 -6.62 15.61
N SER A 225 -11.19 -5.87 16.47
CA SER A 225 -12.35 -6.39 17.21
C SER A 225 -13.49 -6.85 16.31
N GLN A 226 -13.63 -6.27 15.11
CA GLN A 226 -14.65 -6.64 14.13
C GLN A 226 -14.22 -7.81 13.23
N PHE A 227 -12.98 -7.79 12.73
CA PHE A 227 -12.57 -8.63 11.59
C PHE A 227 -11.63 -9.78 11.97
N GLN A 228 -10.90 -9.72 13.09
CA GLN A 228 -9.83 -10.68 13.42
C GLN A 228 -10.26 -12.16 13.34
N GLY A 229 -11.47 -12.48 13.78
CA GLY A 229 -11.97 -13.86 13.82
C GLY A 229 -12.38 -14.45 12.47
N VAL A 230 -12.50 -13.63 11.43
CA VAL A 230 -13.02 -14.04 10.11
C VAL A 230 -12.03 -13.80 8.96
N MET A 231 -10.92 -13.10 9.21
CA MET A 231 -9.99 -12.71 8.16
C MET A 231 -8.97 -13.78 7.81
N ALA A 232 -8.62 -13.83 6.52
CA ALA A 232 -7.52 -14.64 6.01
C ALA A 232 -6.16 -14.17 6.56
N ALA A 233 -5.19 -15.08 6.57
CA ALA A 233 -3.89 -14.81 7.19
C ALA A 233 -3.11 -13.69 6.49
N ASP A 234 -3.23 -13.55 5.17
CA ASP A 234 -2.60 -12.48 4.40
C ASP A 234 -3.16 -11.08 4.71
N VAL A 235 -4.47 -10.99 5.00
CA VAL A 235 -5.12 -9.77 5.49
C VAL A 235 -4.67 -9.45 6.91
N MET A 236 -4.54 -10.45 7.78
CA MET A 236 -4.00 -10.27 9.13
C MET A 236 -2.52 -9.82 9.11
N ALA A 237 -1.71 -10.36 8.19
CA ALA A 237 -0.35 -9.85 7.98
C ALA A 237 -0.36 -8.37 7.58
N PHE A 238 -1.30 -7.96 6.73
CA PHE A 238 -1.45 -6.55 6.34
C PHE A 238 -1.92 -5.66 7.50
N TYR A 239 -2.81 -6.17 8.36
CA TYR A 239 -3.21 -5.50 9.59
C TYR A 239 -2.02 -5.23 10.52
N HIS A 240 -1.22 -6.25 10.82
CA HIS A 240 -0.03 -6.11 11.66
C HIS A 240 1.00 -5.18 11.01
N TYR A 241 1.08 -5.17 9.68
CA TYR A 241 1.88 -4.19 8.96
C TYR A 241 1.38 -2.76 9.12
N CYS A 242 0.07 -2.52 9.12
CA CYS A 242 -0.46 -1.17 9.39
C CYS A 242 -0.06 -0.69 10.79
N ARG A 243 -0.15 -1.56 11.80
CA ARG A 243 0.34 -1.27 13.16
C ARG A 243 1.84 -0.99 13.15
N LEU A 244 2.64 -1.86 12.52
CA LEU A 244 4.09 -1.70 12.38
C LEU A 244 4.45 -0.36 11.73
N TYR A 245 3.75 -0.01 10.65
CA TYR A 245 3.97 1.22 9.93
C TYR A 245 3.70 2.42 10.84
N ILE A 246 2.60 2.44 11.59
CA ILE A 246 2.28 3.54 12.52
C ILE A 246 3.30 3.62 13.66
N SER A 247 3.68 2.49 14.27
CA SER A 247 4.58 2.45 15.44
C SER A 247 6.06 2.62 15.11
N CYS A 248 6.46 2.50 13.84
CA CYS A 248 7.83 2.70 13.36
C CYS A 248 7.90 3.86 12.35
N PRO A 249 8.13 5.12 12.82
CA PRO A 249 8.25 6.30 11.96
C PRO A 249 9.31 6.16 10.87
N ASP A 250 10.42 5.50 11.21
CA ASP A 250 11.60 5.37 10.36
C ASP A 250 11.50 4.24 9.33
N LEU A 251 10.41 3.47 9.32
CA LEU A 251 10.24 2.33 8.44
C LEU A 251 10.55 2.63 6.94
N PRO A 252 10.10 3.76 6.35
CA PRO A 252 10.39 4.06 4.95
C PRO A 252 11.87 4.37 4.65
N ALA A 253 12.66 4.68 5.68
CA ALA A 253 14.10 4.92 5.55
C ALA A 253 14.91 3.62 5.57
N LEU A 254 14.36 2.51 6.06
CA LEU A 254 15.09 1.24 6.17
C LEU A 254 15.46 0.60 4.82
N PRO A 255 14.59 0.58 3.79
CA PRO A 255 14.94 -0.01 2.49
C PRO A 255 16.21 0.61 1.86
N PRO A 256 16.35 1.93 1.68
CA PRO A 256 17.58 2.48 1.11
C PRO A 256 18.81 2.24 2.00
N LEU A 257 18.66 2.22 3.34
CA LEU A 257 19.77 1.93 4.25
C LEU A 257 20.27 0.49 4.15
N SER A 258 19.39 -0.44 3.78
CA SER A 258 19.76 -1.84 3.54
C SER A 258 20.49 -2.07 2.21
N GLY A 259 20.65 -1.02 1.39
CA GLY A 259 21.16 -1.15 0.01
C GLY A 259 20.12 -1.66 -0.98
N TYR A 260 18.83 -1.67 -0.61
CA TYR A 260 17.75 -1.94 -1.56
C TYR A 260 17.62 -0.75 -2.51
N ASN A 261 18.16 -0.91 -3.72
CA ASN A 261 18.15 0.12 -4.75
C ASN A 261 16.72 0.33 -5.26
N ASN A 262 16.05 1.37 -4.76
CA ASN A 262 14.85 1.89 -5.39
C ASN A 262 15.23 3.10 -6.27
N PRO A 263 15.09 3.00 -7.61
CA PRO A 263 15.50 4.07 -8.52
C PRO A 263 14.77 5.40 -8.27
N VAL A 264 13.59 5.37 -7.63
CA VAL A 264 12.80 6.57 -7.31
C VAL A 264 13.23 7.21 -5.98
N ALA A 265 13.80 6.43 -5.05
CA ALA A 265 14.13 6.88 -3.71
C ALA A 265 15.44 7.69 -3.60
N ASP A 266 16.34 7.58 -4.59
CA ASP A 266 17.70 8.14 -4.56
C ASP A 266 17.73 9.68 -4.45
N ILE A 267 16.65 10.38 -4.84
CA ILE A 267 16.56 11.84 -4.73
C ILE A 267 16.25 12.28 -3.29
N ARG A 268 15.47 11.49 -2.53
CA ARG A 268 15.02 11.87 -1.17
C ARG A 268 15.92 11.31 -0.06
N SER A 269 16.47 10.11 -0.24
CA SER A 269 17.27 9.42 0.80
C SER A 269 18.54 10.19 1.19
N ARG A 270 19.14 10.92 0.22
CA ARG A 270 20.36 11.71 0.44
C ARG A 270 20.20 12.84 1.47
N TYR A 271 18.97 13.29 1.74
CA TYR A 271 18.71 14.34 2.73
C TYR A 271 18.59 13.79 4.16
N GLN A 272 18.19 12.53 4.35
CA GLN A 272 17.99 11.94 5.68
C GLN A 272 19.24 11.23 6.21
N SER A 273 20.08 10.66 5.34
CA SER A 273 21.26 9.88 5.76
C SER A 273 22.42 10.69 6.36
N LYS A 274 22.37 12.03 6.39
CA LYS A 274 23.51 12.87 6.82
C LYS A 274 23.55 13.19 8.31
N ALA A 275 22.45 13.04 9.03
CA ALA A 275 22.46 13.13 10.48
C ALA A 275 22.61 11.70 11.03
N GLY A 276 23.53 11.47 11.96
CA GLY A 276 23.74 10.18 12.62
C GLY A 276 22.57 9.80 13.51
N ASN A 277 21.36 9.79 12.95
CA ASN A 277 20.11 9.59 13.66
C ASN A 277 20.09 8.16 14.17
N VAL A 278 20.06 8.04 15.48
CA VAL A 278 19.86 6.78 16.17
C VAL A 278 18.42 6.36 15.90
N PHE A 279 18.24 5.30 15.13
CA PHE A 279 16.93 4.71 14.89
C PHE A 279 16.35 4.22 16.22
N ASN A 280 15.17 4.70 16.57
CA ASN A 280 14.48 4.26 17.78
C ASN A 280 13.37 3.28 17.40
N ILE A 281 13.65 1.98 17.52
CA ILE A 281 12.69 0.93 17.24
C ILE A 281 12.10 0.45 18.55
N ALA A 282 10.83 0.78 18.78
CA ALA A 282 10.08 0.31 19.93
C ALA A 282 9.85 -1.21 19.91
N ASP A 283 9.78 -1.85 21.08
CA ASP A 283 9.56 -3.29 21.22
C ASP A 283 8.20 -3.73 20.60
N SER A 284 7.20 -2.85 20.64
CA SER A 284 5.92 -3.08 19.97
C SER A 284 6.08 -3.24 18.46
N SER A 285 6.93 -2.43 17.81
CA SER A 285 7.24 -2.56 16.38
C SER A 285 7.91 -3.90 16.08
N ILE A 286 8.83 -4.36 16.94
CA ILE A 286 9.46 -5.67 16.81
C ILE A 286 8.41 -6.78 16.90
N GLN A 287 7.48 -6.69 17.87
CA GLN A 287 6.39 -7.64 18.01
C GLN A 287 5.49 -7.68 16.76
N GLN A 288 5.11 -6.52 16.21
CA GLN A 288 4.29 -6.45 15.00
C GLN A 288 5.03 -7.04 13.79
N ALA A 289 6.34 -6.82 13.67
CA ALA A 289 7.15 -7.41 12.60
C ALA A 289 7.17 -8.95 12.65
N TRP A 290 7.21 -9.54 13.86
CA TRP A 290 7.07 -10.98 14.02
C TRP A 290 5.68 -11.48 13.67
N GLN A 291 4.63 -10.78 14.10
CA GLN A 291 3.25 -11.14 13.73
C GLN A 291 3.04 -11.12 12.21
N VAL A 292 3.61 -10.14 11.50
CA VAL A 292 3.60 -10.10 10.02
C VAL A 292 4.14 -11.42 9.43
N LEU A 293 5.28 -11.90 9.93
CA LEU A 293 5.90 -13.13 9.45
C LEU A 293 5.06 -14.37 9.80
N ASP A 294 4.55 -14.45 11.03
CA ASP A 294 3.75 -15.58 11.49
C ASP A 294 2.51 -15.76 10.60
N TYR A 295 1.78 -14.67 10.34
CA TYR A 295 0.61 -14.70 9.47
C TYR A 295 0.95 -14.92 7.99
N ALA A 296 2.06 -14.36 7.49
CA ALA A 296 2.53 -14.65 6.13
C ALA A 296 2.84 -16.15 5.95
N ALA A 297 3.52 -16.77 6.92
CA ALA A 297 3.87 -18.18 6.89
C ALA A 297 2.64 -19.11 6.98
N LEU A 298 1.59 -18.71 7.71
CA LEU A 298 0.32 -19.46 7.79
C LEU A 298 -0.36 -19.62 6.43
N ARG A 299 -0.18 -18.68 5.50
CA ARG A 299 -0.71 -18.77 4.12
C ARG A 299 -0.24 -20.02 3.39
N SER A 300 1.02 -20.43 3.57
CA SER A 300 1.55 -21.63 2.91
C SER A 300 0.77 -22.90 3.30
N LYS A 301 0.13 -22.91 4.47
CA LYS A 301 -0.64 -24.05 5.00
C LYS A 301 -2.07 -24.14 4.44
N THR A 302 -2.65 -23.01 3.99
CA THR A 302 -4.02 -22.99 3.48
C THR A 302 -4.12 -23.57 2.05
N GLY A 303 -2.98 -23.80 1.39
CA GLY A 303 -2.94 -24.32 0.01
C GLY A 303 -3.40 -23.30 -1.03
N GLU A 304 -3.60 -22.04 -0.63
CA GLU A 304 -3.93 -20.96 -1.53
C GLU A 304 -2.75 -20.66 -2.45
N LYS A 305 -2.98 -20.80 -3.76
CA LYS A 305 -1.97 -20.53 -4.79
C LYS A 305 -1.77 -19.04 -5.03
N LEU A 306 -2.76 -18.22 -4.68
CA LEU A 306 -2.71 -16.78 -4.88
C LEU A 306 -1.98 -16.13 -3.71
N CYS A 307 -1.00 -15.30 -4.03
CA CYS A 307 -0.30 -14.48 -3.05
C CYS A 307 -0.82 -13.05 -3.18
N ALA A 308 -1.18 -12.41 -2.08
CA ALA A 308 -1.58 -11.00 -2.12
C ALA A 308 -0.41 -10.10 -2.56
N ILE A 309 -0.72 -9.04 -3.31
CA ILE A 309 0.29 -8.15 -3.92
C ILE A 309 1.08 -7.32 -2.90
N TRP A 310 0.51 -7.06 -1.72
CA TRP A 310 1.20 -6.34 -0.63
C TRP A 310 2.19 -7.19 0.15
N LEU A 311 2.01 -8.52 0.16
CA LEU A 311 2.72 -9.41 1.09
C LEU A 311 4.25 -9.35 0.98
N PRO A 312 4.86 -9.29 -0.24
CA PRO A 312 6.31 -9.13 -0.35
C PRO A 312 6.84 -7.89 0.35
N ILE A 313 6.19 -6.74 0.15
CA ILE A 313 6.61 -5.46 0.74
C ILE A 313 6.47 -5.51 2.25
N VAL A 314 5.34 -6.03 2.72
CA VAL A 314 5.02 -6.16 4.13
C VAL A 314 6.05 -7.04 4.87
N VAL A 315 6.35 -8.23 4.34
CA VAL A 315 7.34 -9.16 4.92
C VAL A 315 8.75 -8.58 4.84
N PHE A 316 9.12 -7.96 3.72
CA PHE A 316 10.42 -7.32 3.57
C PHE A 316 10.63 -6.20 4.59
N HIS A 317 9.66 -5.29 4.72
CA HIS A 317 9.70 -4.21 5.71
C HIS A 317 9.76 -4.73 7.16
N ALA A 318 9.00 -5.78 7.48
CA ALA A 318 9.08 -6.43 8.79
C ALA A 318 10.49 -6.99 9.06
N GLY A 319 11.09 -7.67 8.07
CA GLY A 319 12.47 -8.16 8.16
C GLY A 319 13.49 -7.03 8.38
N LEU A 320 13.32 -5.89 7.71
CA LEU A 320 14.17 -4.71 7.89
C LEU A 320 14.05 -4.11 9.29
N VAL A 321 12.87 -4.12 9.91
CA VAL A 321 12.70 -3.67 11.30
C VAL A 321 13.46 -4.58 12.26
N ILE A 322 13.41 -5.90 12.06
CA ILE A 322 14.20 -6.86 12.85
C ILE A 322 15.70 -6.65 12.65
N TRP A 323 16.14 -6.43 11.41
CA TRP A 323 17.55 -6.13 11.13
C TRP A 323 18.00 -4.85 11.85
N ALA A 324 17.22 -3.78 11.74
CA ALA A 324 17.56 -2.48 12.29
C ALA A 324 17.56 -2.51 13.83
N SER A 325 16.66 -3.26 14.46
CA SER A 325 16.66 -3.41 15.93
C SER A 325 17.89 -4.17 16.43
N ILE A 326 18.38 -5.16 15.68
CA ILE A 326 19.60 -5.90 16.02
C ILE A 326 20.86 -5.05 15.76
N SER A 327 20.92 -4.39 14.61
CA SER A 327 22.17 -3.81 14.09
C SER A 327 22.38 -2.35 14.51
N LEU A 328 21.32 -1.56 14.60
CA LEU A 328 21.41 -0.11 14.83
C LEU A 328 21.21 0.27 16.31
N VAL A 329 20.39 -0.48 17.04
CA VAL A 329 20.08 -0.19 18.47
C VAL A 329 21.09 -0.86 19.41
N GLY A 330 21.74 -1.95 18.99
CA GLY A 330 22.65 -2.75 19.81
C GLY A 330 23.98 -2.08 20.22
N GLY A 331 24.21 -0.82 19.85
CA GLY A 331 25.41 -0.05 20.22
C GLY A 331 25.35 0.61 21.60
N VAL A 332 24.18 0.66 22.25
CA VAL A 332 24.04 1.28 23.58
C VAL A 332 24.49 0.28 24.65
N GLU A 333 25.63 0.56 25.28
CA GLU A 333 26.21 -0.25 26.37
C GLU A 333 25.16 -0.50 27.47
N GLY A 334 24.78 -1.77 27.69
CA GLY A 334 23.91 -2.18 28.79
C GLY A 334 22.61 -2.90 28.42
N ARG A 335 22.23 -2.98 27.13
CA ARG A 335 21.21 -3.95 26.68
C ARG A 335 21.89 -5.22 26.18
N ASP A 336 21.59 -6.35 26.82
CA ASP A 336 21.98 -7.66 26.33
C ASP A 336 21.52 -7.82 24.88
N LYS A 337 22.48 -7.96 23.95
CA LYS A 337 22.25 -8.15 22.50
C LYS A 337 21.51 -9.46 22.25
N SER A 338 20.20 -9.46 22.46
CA SER A 338 19.38 -10.68 22.51
C SER A 338 18.81 -11.09 21.14
N GLY A 339 19.49 -10.76 20.04
CA GLY A 339 19.03 -11.09 18.69
C GLY A 339 20.18 -11.51 17.78
N SER A 340 20.05 -12.68 17.14
CA SER A 340 20.96 -13.12 16.10
C SER A 340 20.48 -12.63 14.74
N LYS A 341 21.37 -12.08 13.89
CA LYS A 341 21.07 -11.76 12.49
C LYS A 341 20.50 -12.96 11.71
N ARG A 342 20.70 -14.20 12.20
CA ARG A 342 20.06 -15.41 11.67
C ARG A 342 18.53 -15.38 11.70
N SER A 343 17.92 -14.54 12.52
CA SER A 343 16.46 -14.34 12.54
C SER A 343 15.91 -13.89 11.17
N LEU A 344 16.71 -13.19 10.36
CA LEU A 344 16.34 -12.74 9.03
C LEU A 344 16.13 -13.89 8.04
N LEU A 345 16.66 -15.08 8.32
CA LEU A 345 16.51 -16.26 7.46
C LEU A 345 15.03 -16.62 7.25
N ALA A 346 14.19 -16.49 8.30
CA ALA A 346 12.78 -16.81 8.19
C ALA A 346 12.05 -15.87 7.21
N PHE A 347 12.36 -14.57 7.25
CA PHE A 347 11.83 -13.58 6.31
C PHE A 347 12.33 -13.83 4.88
N LYS A 348 13.61 -14.17 4.72
CA LYS A 348 14.20 -14.52 3.42
C LYS A 348 13.47 -15.71 2.79
N VAL A 349 13.32 -16.81 3.54
CA VAL A 349 12.66 -18.04 3.06
C VAL A 349 11.21 -17.78 2.66
N GLU A 350 10.47 -16.99 3.46
CA GLU A 350 9.09 -16.64 3.13
C GLU A 350 9.02 -15.80 1.84
N LEU A 351 9.92 -14.83 1.64
CA LEU A 351 9.99 -14.06 0.39
C LEU A 351 10.32 -14.94 -0.83
N GLU A 352 11.30 -15.84 -0.72
CA GLU A 352 11.67 -16.78 -1.79
C GLU A 352 10.52 -17.72 -2.17
N GLY A 353 9.62 -18.02 -1.23
CA GLY A 353 8.42 -18.83 -1.46
C GLY A 353 7.29 -18.10 -2.19
N MET A 354 7.37 -16.79 -2.41
CA MET A 354 6.33 -16.01 -3.07
C MET A 354 6.53 -15.91 -4.60
N PRO A 355 5.45 -15.89 -5.40
CA PRO A 355 5.54 -15.89 -6.87
C PRO A 355 5.87 -14.51 -7.48
N TRP A 356 6.20 -13.50 -6.66
CA TRP A 356 6.35 -12.13 -7.13
C TRP A 356 7.79 -11.84 -7.58
N PRO A 357 7.99 -11.12 -8.70
CA PRO A 357 9.32 -10.88 -9.26
C PRO A 357 10.22 -10.03 -8.36
N CYS A 358 9.64 -9.16 -7.52
CA CYS A 358 10.39 -8.32 -6.59
C CYS A 358 11.00 -9.11 -5.41
N CYS A 359 10.48 -10.32 -5.11
CA CYS A 359 10.90 -11.10 -3.96
C CYS A 359 12.37 -11.52 -4.02
N ALA A 360 12.87 -11.90 -5.20
CA ALA A 360 14.27 -12.30 -5.36
C ALA A 360 15.23 -11.17 -4.95
N GLY A 361 14.94 -9.94 -5.36
CA GLY A 361 15.74 -8.78 -4.97
C GLY A 361 15.65 -8.45 -3.47
N MET A 362 14.46 -8.56 -2.89
CA MET A 362 14.24 -8.33 -1.45
C MET A 362 14.95 -9.41 -0.60
N ALA A 363 14.86 -10.67 -0.99
CA ALA A 363 15.52 -11.81 -0.32
C ALA A 363 17.05 -11.69 -0.38
N ALA A 364 17.61 -11.29 -1.53
CA ALA A 364 19.05 -11.06 -1.68
C ALA A 364 19.54 -9.93 -0.76
N VAL A 365 18.74 -8.87 -0.56
CA VAL A 365 19.08 -7.83 0.41
C VAL A 365 19.11 -8.39 1.82
N LEU A 366 18.09 -9.13 2.26
CA LEU A 366 18.10 -9.73 3.61
C LEU A 366 19.29 -10.67 3.83
N GLU A 367 19.67 -11.44 2.80
CA GLU A 367 20.87 -12.29 2.84
C GLU A 367 22.16 -11.48 3.02
N ASN A 368 22.32 -10.38 2.28
CA ASN A 368 23.48 -9.51 2.44
C ASN A 368 23.55 -8.89 3.85
N LEU A 369 22.41 -8.54 4.43
CA LEU A 369 22.33 -8.01 5.80
C LEU A 369 22.68 -9.07 6.88
N MET A 370 22.51 -10.35 6.58
CA MET A 370 22.94 -11.44 7.47
C MET A 370 24.47 -11.62 7.48
N LEU A 371 25.13 -11.22 6.39
CA LEU A 371 26.57 -11.39 6.18
C LEU A 371 27.40 -10.15 6.52
N SER A 372 26.79 -8.97 6.62
CA SER A 372 27.47 -7.76 7.06
C SER A 372 27.82 -7.90 8.55
N ASP A 373 29.06 -7.59 8.93
CA ASP A 373 29.52 -7.60 10.33
C ASP A 373 29.12 -6.32 11.08
#